data_AF-A0AAQ2US62-F1
#
_entry.id   AF-A0AAQ2US62-F1
#
_cell.length_a   1.000
_cell.length_b   1.000
_cell.length_c   1.000
_cell.angle_alpha   90.00
_cell.angle_beta   90.00
_cell.angle_gamma   90.00
#
_symmetry.space_group_name_H-M   'P 1'
#
loop_
_entity.id
_entity.type
_entity.pdbx_description
1 polymer ?
#
loop_
_entity_poly.entity_id
_entity_poly.type
_entity_poly.pdbx_seq_one_letter_code
_entity_poly.pdbx_strand_id
1 'polypeptide(L)' 'MAKNYRKMIKDSGVKMYEVAHEAHTNASNLSVWLRYPEDLNNSQKERLENALQKLNIGSSN' A
#
# COMPACT_ATOMS: atom_id res chain seq x y z
N MET A 1 0.40 16.08 6.31
CA MET A 1 -0.69 15.18 5.89
C MET A 1 -0.16 13.75 5.89
N ALA A 2 -0.81 12.82 6.61
CA ALA A 2 -0.47 11.40 6.49
C ALA A 2 -0.83 10.91 5.08
N LYS A 3 0.03 10.10 4.44
CA LYS A 3 -0.26 9.49 3.13
C LYS A 3 -1.45 8.55 3.29
N ASN A 4 -2.53 8.78 2.53
CA ASN A 4 -3.70 7.90 2.56
C ASN A 4 -3.55 6.77 1.52
N TYR A 5 -2.73 5.77 1.84
CA TYR A 5 -2.45 4.64 0.96
C TYR A 5 -3.72 3.91 0.52
N ARG A 6 -4.70 3.77 1.42
CA ARG A 6 -5.98 3.12 1.12
C ARG A 6 -6.74 3.84 0.02
N LYS A 7 -6.78 5.17 0.05
CA LYS A 7 -7.40 5.98 -1.00
C LYS A 7 -6.66 5.83 -2.32
N MET A 8 -5.33 5.88 -2.31
CA MET A 8 -4.51 5.72 -3.52
C MET A 8 -4.78 4.38 -4.23
N ILE A 9 -4.81 3.28 -3.48
CA ILE A 9 -5.10 1.93 -4.04
C ILE A 9 -6.54 1.86 -4.57
N LYS A 10 -7.50 2.46 -3.86
CA LYS A 10 -8.89 2.48 -4.32
C LYS A 10 -9.03 3.25 -5.64
N ASP A 11 -8.38 4.40 -5.73
CA ASP A 11 -8.48 5.31 -6.88
C ASP A 11 -7.72 4.78 -8.10
N SER A 12 -6.73 3.89 -7.92
CA SER A 12 -6.01 3.25 -9.03
C SER A 12 -6.75 2.08 -9.70
N GLY A 13 -7.80 1.55 -9.07
CA GLY A 13 -8.52 0.38 -9.56
C GLY A 13 -7.79 -0.97 -9.38
N VAL A 14 -6.57 -0.95 -8.86
CA VAL A 14 -5.77 -2.16 -8.57
C VAL A 14 -6.40 -2.93 -7.42
N LYS A 15 -6.41 -4.26 -7.51
CA LYS A 15 -7.02 -5.10 -6.46
C LYS A 15 -6.12 -5.16 -5.24
N MET A 16 -6.74 -5.16 -4.07
CA MET A 16 -6.03 -5.18 -2.78
C MET A 16 -5.09 -6.39 -2.62
N TYR A 17 -5.44 -7.53 -3.22
CA TYR A 17 -4.59 -8.73 -3.16
C TYR A 17 -3.31 -8.59 -4.00
N GLU A 18 -3.33 -7.82 -5.09
CA GLU A 18 -2.15 -7.57 -5.93
C GLU A 18 -1.15 -6.71 -5.16
N VAL A 19 -1.64 -5.68 -4.45
CA VAL A 19 -0.82 -4.85 -3.56
C VAL A 19 -0.23 -5.70 -2.43
N ALA A 20 -1.01 -6.61 -1.84
CA ALA A 20 -0.52 -7.49 -0.77
C ALA A 20 0.60 -8.41 -1.27
N HIS A 21 0.42 -8.98 -2.47
CA HIS A 21 1.41 -9.83 -3.12
C HIS A 21 2.73 -9.08 -3.36
N GLU A 22 2.68 -7.91 -3.99
CA GLU A 22 3.87 -7.09 -4.28
C GLU A 22 4.56 -6.55 -3.01
N ALA A 23 3.78 -6.25 -1.96
CA ALA A 23 4.33 -5.83 -0.67
C ALA A 23 4.86 -7.01 0.17
N HIS A 24 4.83 -8.24 -0.36
CA HIS A 24 5.24 -9.46 0.32
C HIS A 24 4.55 -9.62 1.69
N THR A 25 3.23 -9.45 1.70
CA THR A 25 2.37 -9.59 2.88
C THR A 25 1.06 -10.28 2.51
N ASN A 26 0.23 -10.59 3.49
CA ASN A 26 -1.12 -11.13 3.25
C ASN A 26 -2.18 -10.01 3.31
N ALA A 27 -3.37 -10.28 2.77
CA ALA A 27 -4.45 -9.30 2.69
C ALA A 27 -4.90 -8.78 4.06
N SER A 28 -4.88 -9.64 5.09
CA SER A 28 -5.23 -9.25 6.47
C SER A 28 -4.24 -8.24 7.04
N ASN A 29 -2.94 -8.53 6.92
CA ASN A 29 -1.87 -7.63 7.34
C ASN A 29 -1.89 -6.32 6.56
N LEU A 30 -2.07 -6.37 5.23
CA LEU A 30 -2.21 -5.15 4.43
C LEU A 30 -3.40 -4.31 4.91
N SER A 31 -4.54 -4.91 5.24
CA SER A 31 -5.70 -4.18 5.76
C SER A 31 -5.37 -3.44 7.07
N VAL A 32 -4.56 -4.03 7.95
CA VAL A 32 -4.04 -3.39 9.16
C VAL A 32 -3.10 -2.24 8.82
N TRP A 33 -2.15 -2.46 7.90
CA TRP A 33 -1.19 -1.45 7.46
C TRP A 33 -1.89 -0.20 6.88
N LEU A 34 -2.95 -0.42 6.11
CA LEU A 34 -3.73 0.67 5.50
C LEU A 34 -4.65 1.39 6.50
N ARG A 35 -4.95 0.77 7.65
CA ARG A 35 -5.73 1.39 8.72
C ARG A 35 -4.85 2.22 9.65
N TYR A 36 -3.64 1.75 9.93
CA TYR A 36 -2.68 2.38 10.84
C TYR A 36 -1.30 2.55 10.17
N PRO A 37 -1.20 3.37 9.10
CA PRO A 37 0.06 3.53 8.37
C PRO A 37 1.18 4.19 9.19
N GLU A 38 0.84 4.93 10.24
CA GLU A 38 1.76 5.56 11.20
C GLU A 38 2.48 4.54 12.11
N ASP A 39 1.89 3.36 12.32
CA ASP A 39 2.44 2.30 13.17
C ASP A 39 3.41 1.38 12.40
N LEU A 40 3.55 1.58 11.09
CA LEU A 40 4.42 0.77 10.25
C LEU A 40 5.88 1.05 10.57
N ASN A 41 6.64 -0.02 10.79
CA ASN A 41 8.09 0.08 10.82
C ASN A 41 8.65 0.40 9.41
N ASN A 42 9.92 0.82 9.36
CA ASN A 42 10.56 1.23 8.11
C ASN A 42 10.49 0.17 7.01
N SER A 43 10.69 -1.11 7.34
CA SER A 43 10.64 -2.21 6.37
C SER A 43 9.22 -2.47 5.83
N GLN A 44 8.19 -2.36 6.66
CA GLN A 44 6.80 -2.48 6.22
C GLN A 44 6.41 -1.31 5.32
N LYS A 45 6.80 -0.09 5.71
CA LYS A 45 6.54 1.12 4.94
C LYS A 45 7.24 1.08 3.58
N GLU A 46 8.51 0.70 3.54
CA GLU A 46 9.27 0.54 2.29
C GLU A 46 8.63 -0.50 1.36
N ARG A 47 8.25 -1.67 1.88
CA ARG A 47 7.57 -2.69 1.08
C ARG A 47 6.23 -2.21 0.52
N LEU A 48 5.45 -1.50 1.31
CA LEU A 48 4.19 -0.92 0.86
C LEU A 48 4.43 0.13 -0.24
N GLU A 49 5.37 1.06 -0.03
CA GLU A 49 5.67 2.12 -0.99
C GLU A 49 6.26 1.56 -2.31
N ASN A 50 7.14 0.56 -2.24
CA ASN A 50 7.66 -0.13 -3.41
C ASN A 50 6.56 -0.88 -4.18
N ALA A 51 5.61 -1.52 -3.48
CA ALA A 51 4.47 -2.17 -4.11
C ALA A 51 3.59 -1.15 -4.87
N LEU A 52 3.31 0.01 -4.25
CA LEU A 52 2.55 1.07 -4.90
C LEU A 52 3.28 1.60 -6.15
N GLN A 53 4.60 1.82 -6.08
CA GLN A 53 5.39 2.27 -7.23
C GLN A 53 5.39 1.25 -8.37
N LYS A 54 5.63 -0.04 -8.08
CA LYS A 54 5.63 -1.11 -9.09
C LYS A 54 4.27 -1.25 -9.79
N LEU A 55 3.19 -1.04 -9.04
CA LEU A 55 1.82 -1.10 -9.55
C LEU A 55 1.36 0.23 -10.15
N ASN A 56 2.26 1.21 -10.29
CA ASN A 56 2.01 2.56 -10.81
C ASN A 56 0.87 3.30 -10.07
N ILE A 57 0.73 3.05 -8.77
CA ILE A 57 -0.28 3.66 -7.89
C ILE A 57 0.30 4.93 -7.26
N GLY A 58 -0.27 6.09 -7.60
CA GLY A 58 0.16 7.38 -7.04
C GLY A 58 1.21 8.13 -7.85
N SER A 59 1.66 7.58 -8.97
CA SER A 59 2.29 8.36 -10.04
C SER A 59 1.18 9.11 -10.79
N SER A 60 0.89 10.34 -10.37
CA SER A 60 0.10 11.25 -11.18
C SER A 60 0.83 11.52 -12.49
N ASN A 61 0.19 11.23 -13.62
CA ASN A 61 0.27 12.12 -14.77
C ASN A 61 -0.63 13.33 -14.51
#